data_AF-A0A957GBD6-F1
#
_entry.id   AF-A0A957GBD6-F1
#
_cell.length_a   1.000
_cell.length_b   1.000
_cell.length_c   1.000
_cell.angle_alpha   90.00
_cell.angle_beta   90.00
_cell.angle_gamma   90.00
#
_symmetry.space_group_name_H-M   'P 1'
#
loop_
_entity.id
_entity.type
_entity.pdbx_description
1 polymer ?
#
loop_
_entity_poly.entity_id
_entity_poly.type
_entity_poly.pdbx_seq_one_letter_code
_entity_poly.pdbx_strand_id
1 'polypeptide(L)'
;PVMLARRRMTALGLLLALLALTAAVPRQQTGDPAGQAGVVVRFAEDQVATFCVTLDEPEITGYDLLQRTGLALEVSEVNLGAAVCRLAETGCPAGDCFCQCRGADCQYWSYWHQVDGDWVYSAAGAGLYRVQAG
;
A
#
# COMPACT_ATOMS: atom_id res chain seq x y z
N PRO A 1 -36.77 38.39 -42.63
CA PRO A 1 -37.24 37.66 -41.42
C PRO A 1 -36.88 36.15 -41.36
N VAL A 2 -36.93 35.41 -42.48
CA VAL A 2 -36.78 33.93 -42.50
C VAL A 2 -35.32 33.44 -42.32
N MET A 3 -34.31 34.22 -42.75
CA MET A 3 -32.89 33.83 -42.64
C MET A 3 -32.32 33.85 -41.21
N LEU A 4 -32.81 34.73 -40.32
CA LEU A 4 -32.34 34.79 -38.92
C LEU A 4 -32.81 33.58 -38.09
N ALA A 5 -34.01 33.05 -38.37
CA ALA A 5 -34.56 31.90 -37.66
C ALA A 5 -33.80 30.61 -37.98
N ARG A 6 -33.40 30.42 -39.25
CA ARG A 6 -32.56 29.29 -39.68
C ARG A 6 -31.18 29.29 -39.05
N ARG A 7 -30.57 30.48 -38.87
CA ARG A 7 -29.24 30.65 -38.26
C ARG A 7 -29.25 30.39 -36.74
N ARG A 8 -30.39 30.62 -36.08
CA ARG A 8 -30.61 30.30 -34.65
C ARG A 8 -30.86 28.81 -34.42
N MET A 9 -31.57 28.14 -35.33
CA MET A 9 -31.79 26.69 -35.28
C MET A 9 -30.50 25.88 -35.47
N THR A 10 -29.61 26.28 -36.37
CA THR A 10 -28.32 25.60 -36.58
C THR A 10 -27.37 25.81 -35.39
N ALA A 11 -27.31 27.02 -34.83
CA ALA A 11 -26.50 27.30 -33.64
C ALA A 11 -26.98 26.50 -32.40
N LEU A 12 -28.30 26.36 -32.23
CA LEU A 12 -28.88 25.58 -31.12
C LEU A 12 -28.64 24.07 -31.30
N GLY A 13 -28.75 23.56 -32.53
CA GLY A 13 -28.42 22.17 -32.85
C GLY A 13 -26.95 21.84 -32.63
N LEU A 14 -26.03 22.76 -32.97
CA LEU A 14 -24.61 22.59 -32.69
C LEU A 14 -24.32 22.63 -31.19
N LEU A 15 -24.95 23.54 -30.43
CA LEU A 15 -24.78 23.61 -28.98
C LEU A 15 -25.27 22.33 -28.28
N LEU A 16 -26.43 21.81 -28.68
CA LEU A 16 -26.99 20.56 -28.16
C LEU A 16 -26.10 19.35 -28.49
N ALA A 17 -25.51 19.31 -29.70
CA ALA A 17 -24.56 18.28 -30.07
C ALA A 17 -23.25 18.36 -29.25
N LEU A 18 -22.73 19.56 -28.98
CA LEU A 18 -21.55 19.73 -28.13
C LEU A 18 -21.81 19.36 -26.66
N LEU A 19 -23.00 19.66 -26.11
CA LEU A 19 -23.38 19.25 -24.75
C LEU A 19 -23.57 17.73 -24.62
N ALA A 20 -23.99 17.04 -25.68
CA ALA A 20 -24.12 15.59 -25.67
C ALA A 20 -22.76 14.86 -25.64
N LEU A 21 -21.70 15.45 -26.22
CA LEU A 21 -20.36 14.86 -26.22
C LEU A 21 -19.68 14.86 -24.84
N THR A 22 -20.08 15.73 -23.90
CA THR A 22 -19.50 15.73 -22.53
C THR A 22 -20.08 14.65 -21.62
N ALA A 23 -21.20 14.02 -21.98
CA ALA A 23 -21.88 13.03 -21.14
C ALA A 23 -21.34 11.60 -21.28
N ALA A 24 -20.50 11.34 -22.30
CA ALA A 24 -19.99 10.01 -22.63
C ALA A 24 -18.55 9.76 -22.15
N VAL A 25 -18.11 10.43 -21.08
CA VAL A 25 -16.85 10.08 -20.44
C VAL A 25 -17.07 8.76 -19.69
N PRO A 26 -16.43 7.65 -20.08
CA PRO A 26 -16.50 6.43 -19.28
C PRO A 26 -15.92 6.75 -17.90
N ARG A 27 -16.76 6.65 -16.86
CA ARG A 27 -16.23 6.59 -15.49
C ARG A 27 -15.43 5.30 -15.42
N GLN A 28 -14.11 5.40 -15.34
CA GLN A 28 -13.29 4.28 -14.88
C GLN A 28 -13.81 3.89 -13.50
N GLN A 29 -14.53 2.76 -13.44
CA GLN A 29 -14.92 2.12 -12.20
C GLN A 29 -13.65 1.46 -11.65
N THR A 30 -12.84 2.22 -10.92
CA THR A 30 -11.95 1.63 -9.93
C THR A 30 -12.87 0.91 -8.95
N GLY A 31 -12.74 -0.41 -8.77
CA GLY A 31 -13.54 -1.14 -7.80
C GLY A 31 -13.42 -0.51 -6.42
N ASP A 32 -14.47 -0.61 -5.61
CA ASP A 32 -14.39 -0.15 -4.21
C ASP A 32 -13.26 -0.91 -3.49
N PRO A 33 -12.41 -0.22 -2.71
CA PRO A 33 -11.36 -0.89 -1.95
C PRO A 33 -11.93 -2.00 -1.06
N ALA A 34 -11.21 -3.12 -0.97
CA ALA A 34 -11.54 -4.22 -0.07
C ALA A 34 -11.44 -3.81 1.41
N GLY A 35 -10.66 -2.78 1.72
CA GLY A 35 -10.63 -2.11 3.02
C GLY A 35 -9.29 -1.46 3.33
N GLN A 36 -8.92 -1.44 4.60
CA GLN A 36 -7.65 -0.90 5.09
C GLN A 36 -7.03 -1.84 6.11
N ALA A 37 -5.70 -1.85 6.22
CA ALA A 37 -4.99 -2.53 7.28
C ALA A 37 -3.85 -1.65 7.82
N GLY A 38 -3.56 -1.79 9.11
CA GLY A 38 -2.51 -1.05 9.79
C GLY A 38 -1.13 -1.71 9.63
N VAL A 39 -0.09 -0.88 9.44
CA VAL A 39 1.31 -1.29 9.62
C VAL A 39 1.91 -0.46 10.75
N VAL A 40 2.54 -1.13 11.70
CA VAL A 40 3.29 -0.48 12.78
C VAL A 40 4.75 -0.89 12.65
N VAL A 41 5.64 0.10 12.46
CA VAL A 41 7.09 -0.10 12.43
C VAL A 41 7.67 0.53 13.69
N ARG A 42 8.22 -0.31 14.57
CA ARG A 42 8.93 0.12 15.77
C ARG A 42 10.43 0.11 15.49
N PHE A 43 11.02 1.29 15.36
CA PHE A 43 12.47 1.47 15.15
C PHE A 43 13.22 1.46 16.49
N ALA A 44 12.62 2.03 17.53
CA ALA A 44 13.08 2.03 18.92
C ALA A 44 11.87 2.09 19.87
N GLU A 45 12.08 2.06 21.18
CA GLU A 45 10.99 2.09 22.17
C GLU A 45 10.07 3.30 22.00
N ASP A 46 10.64 4.48 21.75
CA ASP A 46 9.98 5.77 21.57
C ASP A 46 9.86 6.21 20.10
N GLN A 47 10.40 5.41 19.16
CA GLN A 47 10.35 5.70 17.73
C GLN A 47 9.47 4.68 17.00
N VAL A 48 8.21 5.05 16.76
CA VAL A 48 7.20 4.23 16.09
C VAL A 48 6.58 4.99 14.92
N ALA A 49 6.49 4.35 13.77
CA ALA A 49 5.72 4.83 12.62
C ALA A 49 4.49 3.95 12.41
N THR A 50 3.36 4.57 12.09
CA THR A 50 2.10 3.88 11.80
C THR A 50 1.56 4.31 10.45
N PHE A 51 1.13 3.34 9.67
CA PHE A 51 0.57 3.54 8.34
C PHE A 51 -0.80 2.89 8.27
N CYS A 52 -1.74 3.57 7.62
CA CYS A 52 -3.00 2.98 7.21
C CYS A 52 -2.93 2.73 5.70
N VAL A 53 -2.91 1.47 5.31
CA VAL A 53 -2.71 1.06 3.92
C VAL A 53 -4.03 0.58 3.34
N THR A 54 -4.41 1.14 2.19
CA THR A 54 -5.58 0.69 1.43
C THR A 54 -5.30 -0.67 0.77
N LEU A 55 -6.28 -1.56 0.91
CA LEU A 55 -6.31 -2.87 0.25
C LEU A 55 -7.33 -2.81 -0.87
N ASP A 56 -6.88 -3.08 -2.09
CA ASP A 56 -7.76 -3.26 -3.25
C ASP A 56 -8.21 -4.73 -3.37
N GLU A 57 -7.46 -5.63 -2.72
CA GLU A 57 -7.68 -7.08 -2.67
C GLU A 57 -8.19 -7.53 -1.29
N PRO A 58 -8.96 -8.63 -1.20
CA PRO A 58 -9.48 -9.12 0.09
C PRO A 58 -8.39 -9.44 1.12
N GLU A 59 -7.22 -9.87 0.65
CA GLU A 59 -6.04 -10.11 1.47
C GLU A 59 -4.75 -9.92 0.67
N ILE A 60 -3.70 -9.49 1.35
CA ILE A 60 -2.33 -9.39 0.82
C ILE A 60 -1.33 -10.00 1.81
N THR A 61 -0.08 -10.21 1.43
CA THR A 61 0.92 -10.63 2.42
C THR A 61 1.32 -9.46 3.32
N GLY A 62 1.82 -9.75 4.52
CA GLY A 62 2.43 -8.72 5.39
C GLY A 62 3.59 -7.99 4.71
N TYR A 63 4.31 -8.68 3.83
CA TYR A 63 5.38 -8.08 3.04
C TYR A 63 4.82 -7.08 2.01
N ASP A 64 3.77 -7.45 1.27
CA ASP A 64 3.11 -6.53 0.32
C ASP A 64 2.56 -5.29 1.05
N LEU A 65 1.98 -5.51 2.24
CA LEU A 65 1.47 -4.44 3.10
C LEU A 65 2.61 -3.49 3.52
N LEU A 66 3.75 -4.03 3.93
CA LEU A 66 4.95 -3.25 4.28
C LEU A 66 5.47 -2.45 3.08
N GLN A 67 5.52 -3.04 1.88
CA GLN A 67 5.95 -2.34 0.66
C GLN A 67 5.03 -1.16 0.33
N ARG A 68 3.72 -1.30 0.54
CA ARG A 68 2.72 -0.24 0.31
C ARG A 68 2.83 0.94 1.29
N THR A 69 3.60 0.82 2.38
CA THR A 69 3.91 1.97 3.26
C THR A 69 4.76 3.04 2.56
N GLY A 70 5.48 2.66 1.50
CA GLY A 70 6.42 3.55 0.81
C GLY A 70 7.73 3.80 1.55
N LEU A 71 7.97 3.13 2.68
CA LEU A 71 9.27 3.15 3.35
C LEU A 71 10.36 2.60 2.43
N ALA A 72 11.54 3.23 2.45
CA ALA A 72 12.72 2.64 1.84
C ALA A 72 12.97 1.28 2.49
N LEU A 73 13.08 0.23 1.68
CA LEU A 73 13.12 -1.14 2.13
C LEU A 73 14.30 -1.84 1.45
N GLU A 74 15.22 -2.35 2.26
CA GLU A 74 16.28 -3.27 1.81
C GLU A 74 16.00 -4.67 2.33
N VAL A 75 16.09 -5.65 1.42
CA VAL A 75 15.90 -7.06 1.70
C VAL A 75 17.07 -7.87 1.17
N SER A 76 17.28 -9.05 1.74
CA SER A 76 18.18 -10.07 1.19
C SER A 76 17.54 -11.43 1.30
N GLU A 77 17.82 -12.27 0.33
CA GLU A 77 17.52 -13.70 0.41
C GLU A 77 18.40 -14.36 1.47
N VAL A 78 17.79 -15.15 2.34
CA VAL A 78 18.45 -16.00 3.33
C VAL A 78 17.83 -17.40 3.28
N ASN A 79 18.41 -18.38 3.99
CA ASN A 79 17.97 -19.78 3.93
C ASN A 79 16.48 -20.00 4.26
N LEU A 80 15.85 -19.07 4.98
CA LEU A 80 14.46 -19.13 5.42
C LEU A 80 13.50 -18.24 4.59
N GLY A 81 13.99 -17.67 3.48
CA GLY A 81 13.27 -16.72 2.62
C GLY A 81 13.89 -15.32 2.64
N ALA A 82 13.15 -14.30 2.21
CA ALA A 82 13.62 -12.92 2.25
C ALA A 82 13.62 -12.36 3.68
N ALA A 83 14.74 -11.80 4.11
CA ALA A 83 14.88 -11.06 5.35
C ALA A 83 14.78 -9.55 5.08
N VAL A 84 14.09 -8.82 5.96
CA VAL A 84 14.13 -7.35 5.98
C VAL A 84 15.41 -6.92 6.70
N CYS A 85 16.25 -6.17 6.01
CA CYS A 85 17.58 -5.78 6.48
C CYS A 85 17.56 -4.34 7.01
N ARG A 86 16.90 -3.45 6.26
CA ARG A 86 16.74 -2.03 6.59
C ARG A 86 15.36 -1.52 6.21
N LEU A 87 14.80 -0.70 7.10
CA LEU A 87 13.62 0.11 6.85
C LEU A 87 13.98 1.57 7.09
N ALA A 88 13.63 2.46 6.15
CA ALA A 88 14.12 3.83 6.11
C ALA A 88 15.66 3.85 6.29
N GLU A 89 16.16 4.49 7.34
CA GLU A 89 17.59 4.58 7.66
C GLU A 89 18.03 3.57 8.74
N THR A 90 17.14 2.71 9.23
CA THR A 90 17.39 1.84 10.39
C THR A 90 17.55 0.38 9.98
N GLY A 91 18.67 -0.21 10.40
CA GLY A 91 18.98 -1.62 10.21
C GLY A 91 20.31 -1.87 9.50
N CYS A 92 20.52 -3.13 9.15
CA CYS A 92 21.74 -3.61 8.54
C CYS A 92 21.71 -3.51 7.00
N PRO A 93 22.88 -3.41 6.34
CA PRO A 93 22.94 -3.46 4.88
C PRO A 93 22.48 -4.83 4.36
N ALA A 94 21.92 -4.87 3.15
CA ALA A 94 21.45 -6.11 2.52
C ALA A 94 22.51 -7.25 2.47
N GLY A 95 23.80 -6.93 2.45
CA GLY A 95 24.87 -7.95 2.47
C GLY A 95 25.05 -8.69 3.81
N ASP A 96 24.50 -8.18 4.91
CA ASP A 96 24.55 -8.80 6.24
C ASP A 96 23.35 -8.34 7.08
N CYS A 97 22.14 -8.82 6.79
CA CYS A 97 20.89 -8.37 7.47
C CYS A 97 20.87 -8.63 8.97
N PHE A 98 21.74 -9.53 9.45
CA PHE A 98 21.90 -9.91 10.85
C PHE A 98 23.22 -9.37 11.43
N CYS A 99 23.73 -8.25 10.89
CA CYS A 99 24.99 -7.64 11.33
C CYS A 99 25.05 -7.32 12.83
N GLN A 100 23.89 -7.09 13.46
CA GLN A 100 23.72 -6.83 14.89
C GLN A 100 23.18 -8.04 15.67
N CYS A 101 23.11 -9.23 15.06
CA CYS A 101 22.71 -10.47 15.73
C CYS A 101 23.88 -11.46 15.74
N ARG A 102 24.83 -11.25 16.66
CA ARG A 102 26.06 -12.05 16.78
C ARG A 102 26.28 -12.67 18.17
N GLY A 103 25.27 -12.66 19.03
CA GLY A 103 25.39 -13.15 20.40
C GLY A 103 24.14 -12.89 21.23
N ALA A 104 24.33 -12.64 22.53
CA ALA A 104 23.24 -12.40 23.48
C ALA A 104 22.42 -11.16 23.12
N ASP A 105 23.08 -10.08 22.69
CA ASP A 105 22.43 -8.86 22.23
C ASP A 105 22.11 -8.99 20.73
N CYS A 106 21.12 -9.81 20.41
CA CYS A 106 20.69 -10.05 19.03
C CYS A 106 19.61 -9.05 18.60
N GLN A 107 19.95 -8.15 17.67
CA GLN A 107 19.00 -7.23 17.07
C GLN A 107 18.83 -7.51 15.57
N TYR A 108 17.56 -7.58 15.15
CA TYR A 108 17.14 -7.77 13.77
C TYR A 108 15.67 -7.36 13.63
N TRP A 109 15.21 -7.17 12.40
CA TRP A 109 13.80 -6.94 12.12
C TRP A 109 12.98 -8.19 12.38
N SER A 110 12.10 -8.14 13.38
CA SER A 110 11.15 -9.21 13.70
C SER A 110 9.75 -8.85 13.21
N TYR A 111 8.94 -9.87 12.93
CA TYR A 111 7.60 -9.72 12.39
C TYR A 111 6.53 -10.17 13.40
N TRP A 112 5.47 -9.38 13.53
CA TRP A 112 4.46 -9.49 14.57
C TRP A 112 3.07 -9.21 14.00
N HIS A 113 2.05 -9.83 14.59
CA HIS A 113 0.64 -9.62 14.26
C HIS A 113 -0.10 -9.06 15.45
N GLN A 114 -1.12 -8.26 15.19
CA GLN A 114 -2.08 -7.92 16.24
C GLN A 114 -3.21 -8.96 16.22
N VAL A 115 -3.36 -9.70 17.32
CA VAL A 115 -4.43 -10.69 17.51
C VAL A 115 -5.16 -10.33 18.79
N ASP A 116 -6.47 -10.06 18.69
CA ASP A 116 -7.32 -9.68 19.82
C ASP A 116 -6.79 -8.47 20.64
N GLY A 117 -6.07 -7.56 19.98
CA GLY A 117 -5.47 -6.37 20.58
C GLY A 117 -4.01 -6.53 21.03
N ASP A 118 -3.51 -7.77 21.12
CA ASP A 118 -2.16 -8.09 21.56
C ASP A 118 -1.19 -8.34 20.40
N TRP A 119 0.08 -7.95 20.58
CA TRP A 119 1.14 -8.22 19.61
C TRP A 119 1.71 -9.63 19.80
N VAL A 120 1.54 -10.48 18.80
CA VAL A 120 2.00 -11.88 18.79
C VAL A 120 3.13 -12.05 17.78
N TYR A 121 4.24 -12.62 18.25
CA TYR A 121 5.41 -12.90 17.42
C TYR A 121 5.07 -13.91 16.32
N SER A 122 5.56 -13.67 15.10
CA SER A 122 5.42 -14.62 14.00
C SER A 122 6.71 -15.38 13.75
N ALA A 123 6.64 -16.71 13.83
CA ALA A 123 7.74 -17.58 13.41
C ALA A 123 7.89 -17.66 11.87
N ALA A 124 6.86 -17.24 11.13
CA ALA A 124 6.88 -17.15 9.67
C ALA A 124 7.20 -15.71 9.24
N GLY A 125 7.94 -15.55 8.14
CA GLY A 125 8.24 -14.23 7.58
C GLY A 125 6.99 -13.53 7.04
N ALA A 126 7.08 -12.20 6.87
CA ALA A 126 5.96 -11.37 6.42
C ALA A 126 5.40 -11.75 5.04
N GLY A 127 6.19 -12.39 4.17
CA GLY A 127 5.74 -12.90 2.88
C GLY A 127 4.87 -14.16 2.96
N LEU A 128 4.75 -14.79 4.12
CA LEU A 128 4.00 -16.05 4.31
C LEU A 128 2.70 -15.87 5.10
N TYR A 129 2.47 -14.71 5.69
CA TYR A 129 1.26 -14.42 6.45
C TYR A 129 0.32 -13.53 5.64
N ARG A 130 -0.96 -13.91 5.57
CA ARG A 130 -2.02 -13.15 4.89
C ARG A 130 -2.68 -12.18 5.86
N VAL A 131 -2.78 -10.92 5.45
CA VAL A 131 -3.44 -9.84 6.16
C VAL A 131 -4.72 -9.46 5.42
N GLN A 132 -5.81 -9.34 6.16
CA GLN A 132 -7.10 -8.86 5.69
C GLN A 132 -7.36 -7.45 6.23
N ALA A 133 -8.37 -6.78 5.68
CA ALA A 133 -8.79 -5.48 6.19
C ALA A 133 -9.34 -5.57 7.63
N GLY A 134 -9.05 -4.57 8.47
CA GLY A 134 -9.43 -4.52 9.89
C GLY A 134 -9.07 -3.21 10.58
#